data_AF-A0A453KXY3-F1
#
_entry.id   AF-A0A453KXY3-F1
#
_cell.length_a   1.000
_cell.length_b   1.000
_cell.length_c   1.000
_cell.angle_alpha   90.00
_cell.angle_beta   90.00
_cell.angle_gamma   90.00
#
_symmetry.space_group_name_H-M   'P 1'
#
loop_
_entity.id
_entity.type
_entity.pdbx_description
1 polymer ?
#
loop_
_entity_poly.entity_id
_entity_poly.type
_entity_poly.pdbx_seq_one_letter_code
_entity_poly.pdbx_strand_id
1 'polypeptide(L)'
;MAGCKTPVSNVVMSVVVLLTLLVITPLFKYTPNAILGSIIISAVIGLVDYEAAILIWKVDKLDFIACMGAFFGVVFVSVEIGLLIAVAISFAKILLQVTRPRTALLGNLPGTTIYRNISQYPEAKLTPGVVIVRVDSAIYFSNSNYVRERILRWLTDEEDRAKALGLPKISSLIVEMSR
;
A
#
# COMPACT_ATOMS: atom_id res chain seq x y z
N MET A 1 14.38 28.31 -4.15
CA MET A 1 15.72 27.99 -3.61
C MET A 1 16.77 28.61 -4.52
N ALA A 2 17.57 29.54 -4.00
CA ALA A 2 18.51 30.37 -4.79
C ALA A 2 19.80 29.64 -5.20
N GLY A 3 19.69 28.47 -5.86
CA GLY A 3 20.78 27.85 -6.61
C GLY A 3 22.10 27.55 -5.85
N CYS A 4 22.06 27.35 -4.53
CA CYS A 4 23.26 27.06 -3.74
C CYS A 4 23.76 25.62 -4.00
N LYS A 5 25.03 25.48 -4.42
CA LYS A 5 25.65 24.20 -4.82
C LYS A 5 26.75 23.70 -3.89
N THR A 6 27.12 24.47 -2.86
CA THR A 6 28.27 24.18 -1.99
C THR A 6 27.91 24.26 -0.50
N PRO A 7 28.52 23.43 0.36
CA PRO A 7 28.24 23.41 1.81
C PRO A 7 28.62 24.72 2.52
N VAL A 8 29.44 25.56 1.90
CA VAL A 8 29.76 26.92 2.36
C VAL A 8 28.50 27.77 2.58
N SER A 9 27.42 27.53 1.83
CA SER A 9 26.13 28.23 2.04
C SER A 9 25.55 27.99 3.43
N ASN A 10 25.67 26.76 3.97
CA ASN A 10 25.18 26.47 5.32
C ASN A 10 26.05 27.16 6.36
N VAL A 11 27.36 27.24 6.15
CA VAL A 11 28.27 27.95 7.06
C VAL A 11 27.90 29.43 7.13
N VAL A 12 27.70 30.09 5.98
CA VAL A 12 27.26 31.49 5.93
C VAL A 12 25.91 31.67 6.62
N MET A 13 24.94 30.78 6.35
CA MET A 13 23.62 30.82 6.99
C MET A 13 23.74 30.73 8.52
N SER A 14 24.52 29.80 9.05
CA SER A 14 24.74 29.64 10.49
C SER A 14 25.41 30.86 11.11
N VAL A 15 26.40 31.47 10.44
CA VAL A 15 27.05 32.71 10.92
C VAL A 15 26.05 33.87 10.97
N VAL A 16 25.22 34.02 9.94
CA VAL A 16 24.17 35.06 9.91
C VAL A 16 23.15 34.84 11.03
N VAL A 17 22.71 33.60 11.26
CA VAL A 17 21.81 33.27 12.38
C VAL A 17 22.48 33.57 13.72
N LEU A 18 23.75 33.22 13.90
CA LEU A 18 24.51 33.52 15.13
C LEU A 18 24.61 35.04 15.39
N LEU A 19 24.95 35.83 14.37
CA LEU A 19 24.98 37.29 14.48
C LEU A 19 23.61 37.88 14.81
N THR A 20 22.56 37.34 14.19
CA THR A 20 21.16 37.74 14.46
C THR A 20 20.79 37.47 15.92
N LEU A 21 21.18 36.30 16.46
CA LEU A 21 20.94 35.96 17.86
C LEU A 21 21.76 36.81 18.85
N LEU A 22 22.95 37.29 18.47
CA LEU A 22 23.78 38.11 19.35
C LEU A 22 23.36 39.60 19.36
N VAL A 23 23.01 40.15 18.19
CA VAL A 23 22.79 41.60 18.02
C VAL A 23 21.31 41.96 17.93
N ILE A 24 20.49 41.13 17.27
CA ILE A 24 19.10 41.46 16.90
C ILE A 24 18.07 40.83 17.87
N THR A 25 18.46 39.87 18.70
CA THR A 25 17.61 39.33 19.79
C THR A 25 16.87 40.37 20.65
N PRO A 26 17.46 41.50 21.09
CA PRO A 26 16.71 42.50 21.86
C PRO A 26 15.55 43.12 21.07
N LEU A 27 15.66 43.19 19.74
CA LEU A 27 14.59 43.66 18.85
C LEU A 27 13.46 42.62 18.74
N PHE A 28 13.80 41.33 18.69
CA PHE A 28 12.82 40.23 18.60
C PHE A 28 12.01 40.03 19.89
N LYS A 29 12.48 40.51 21.04
CA LYS A 29 11.76 40.38 22.33
C LYS A 29 10.34 40.99 22.30
N TYR A 30 10.12 42.01 21.46
CA TYR A 30 8.83 42.70 21.35
C TYR A 30 7.94 42.11 20.25
N THR A 31 8.34 41.02 19.60
CA THR A 31 7.56 40.42 18.52
C THR A 31 6.28 39.80 19.09
N PRO A 32 5.08 40.26 18.67
CA PRO A 32 3.84 39.64 19.11
C PRO A 32 3.73 38.19 18.63
N ASN A 33 3.17 37.32 19.48
CA ASN A 33 2.92 35.91 19.13
C ASN A 33 2.07 35.74 17.86
N ALA A 34 1.24 36.75 17.53
CA ALA A 34 0.44 36.77 16.30
C ALA A 34 1.30 36.71 15.02
N ILE A 35 2.45 37.38 15.00
CA ILE A 35 3.36 37.38 13.83
C ILE A 35 3.99 36.00 13.67
N LEU A 36 4.45 35.40 14.78
CA LEU A 36 5.02 34.05 14.77
C LEU A 36 3.99 33.01 14.31
N GLY A 37 2.75 33.11 14.81
CA GLY A 37 1.65 32.25 14.37
C GLY A 37 1.35 32.39 12.88
N SER A 38 1.33 33.62 12.34
CA SER A 38 1.10 33.86 10.91
C SER A 38 2.18 33.22 10.04
N ILE A 39 3.45 33.33 10.44
CA ILE A 39 4.58 32.69 9.73
C ILE A 39 4.43 31.16 9.74
N ILE A 40 4.10 30.56 10.88
CA ILE A 40 3.91 29.10 10.99
C ILE A 40 2.74 28.64 10.13
N ILE A 41 1.58 29.30 10.20
CA ILE A 41 0.40 28.94 9.41
C ILE A 41 0.70 29.05 7.91
N SER A 42 1.35 30.13 7.47
CA SER A 42 1.73 30.29 6.07
C SER A 42 2.70 29.21 5.59
N ALA A 43 3.61 28.76 6.46
CA ALA A 43 4.52 27.67 6.12
C ALA A 43 3.78 26.33 6.02
N VAL A 44 2.93 26.02 7.00
CA VAL A 44 2.22 24.74 7.09
C VAL A 44 1.20 24.56 5.97
N ILE A 45 0.50 25.62 5.54
CA ILE A 45 -0.47 25.53 4.43
C ILE A 45 0.19 24.97 3.16
N GLY A 46 1.45 25.32 2.89
CA GLY A 46 2.19 24.79 1.73
C GLY A 46 2.63 23.33 1.87
N LEU A 47 2.63 22.77 3.08
CA LEU A 47 2.97 21.37 3.34
C LEU A 47 1.75 20.45 3.25
N VAL A 48 0.53 20.98 3.41
CA VAL A 48 -0.68 20.16 3.39
C VAL A 48 -1.09 19.85 1.95
N ASP A 49 -0.80 18.62 1.52
CA ASP A 49 -1.20 18.10 0.21
C ASP A 49 -2.52 17.32 0.32
N TYR A 50 -3.63 18.01 0.05
CA TYR A 50 -4.96 17.41 0.04
C TYR A 50 -5.17 16.46 -1.15
N GLU A 51 -4.50 16.69 -2.29
CA GLU A 51 -4.64 15.83 -3.46
C GLU A 51 -4.03 14.46 -3.20
N ALA A 52 -2.87 14.41 -2.54
CA ALA A 52 -2.25 13.18 -2.09
C ALA A 52 -3.18 12.36 -1.17
N ALA A 53 -3.86 12.99 -0.23
CA ALA A 53 -4.80 12.31 0.67
C ALA A 53 -5.98 11.68 -0.11
N ILE A 54 -6.52 12.39 -1.11
CA ILE A 54 -7.60 11.88 -1.96
C ILE A 54 -7.11 10.75 -2.88
N LEU A 55 -5.88 10.87 -3.40
CA LEU A 55 -5.27 9.82 -4.21
C LEU A 55 -5.10 8.53 -3.40
N ILE A 56 -4.59 8.64 -2.16
CA ILE A 56 -4.43 7.50 -1.26
C ILE A 56 -5.78 6.83 -1.00
N TRP A 57 -6.84 7.61 -0.75
CA TRP A 57 -8.20 7.05 -0.57
C TRP A 57 -8.70 6.25 -1.78
N LYS A 58 -8.41 6.72 -3.01
CA LYS A 58 -8.82 6.03 -4.24
C LYS A 58 -8.01 4.76 -4.51
N VAL A 59 -6.72 4.75 -4.14
CA VAL A 59 -5.81 3.64 -4.44
C VAL A 59 -5.89 2.55 -3.37
N ASP A 60 -5.72 2.91 -2.09
CA ASP A 60 -5.64 1.94 -1.00
C ASP A 60 -6.27 2.47 0.30
N LYS A 61 -7.38 1.85 0.70
CA LYS A 61 -8.11 2.21 1.92
C LYS A 61 -7.30 1.96 3.20
N LEU A 62 -6.37 0.98 3.21
CA LEU A 62 -5.56 0.69 4.39
C LEU A 62 -4.48 1.76 4.61
N ASP A 63 -3.86 2.26 3.54
CA ASP A 63 -2.90 3.36 3.65
C ASP A 63 -3.59 4.65 4.10
N PHE A 64 -4.83 4.86 3.67
CA PHE A 64 -5.61 5.98 4.19
C PHE A 64 -5.87 5.86 5.69
N ILE A 65 -6.21 4.67 6.20
CA ILE A 65 -6.38 4.45 7.64
C ILE A 65 -5.06 4.71 8.38
N ALA A 66 -3.92 4.30 7.82
CA ALA A 66 -2.61 4.59 8.41
C ALA A 66 -2.36 6.11 8.48
N CYS A 67 -2.62 6.83 7.39
CA CYS A 67 -2.47 8.29 7.32
C CYS A 67 -3.40 9.00 8.31
N MET A 68 -4.65 8.57 8.39
CA MET A 68 -5.65 9.17 9.27
C MET A 68 -5.34 8.86 10.74
N GLY A 69 -4.89 7.63 11.04
CA GLY A 69 -4.42 7.23 12.35
C GLY A 69 -3.19 8.03 12.79
N ALA A 70 -2.25 8.29 11.88
CA ALA A 70 -1.12 9.17 12.13
C ALA A 70 -1.58 10.59 12.45
N PHE A 71 -2.45 11.16 11.61
CA PHE A 71 -2.97 12.52 11.77
C PHE A 71 -3.66 12.71 13.12
N PHE A 72 -4.60 11.84 13.47
CA PHE A 72 -5.29 11.90 14.75
C PHE A 72 -4.35 11.58 15.92
N GLY A 73 -3.41 10.64 15.76
CA GLY A 73 -2.43 10.32 16.79
C GLY A 73 -1.53 11.51 17.15
N VAL A 74 -1.09 12.28 16.15
CA VAL A 74 -0.30 13.50 16.38
C VAL A 74 -1.14 14.61 17.00
N VAL A 75 -2.37 14.82 16.53
CA VAL A 75 -3.25 15.90 17.00
C VAL A 75 -3.72 15.67 18.45
N PHE A 76 -4.05 14.44 18.82
CA PHE A 76 -4.63 14.15 20.14
C PHE A 76 -3.61 13.72 21.20
N VAL A 77 -2.46 13.17 20.80
CA VAL A 77 -1.52 12.57 21.75
C VAL A 77 -0.14 13.20 21.65
N SER A 78 0.64 12.82 20.65
CA SER A 78 1.98 13.35 20.41
C SER A 78 2.51 12.93 19.04
N VAL A 79 3.51 13.65 18.54
CA VAL A 79 4.18 13.34 17.26
C VAL A 79 4.77 11.92 17.28
N GLU A 80 5.38 11.52 18.39
CA GLU A 80 6.01 10.20 18.57
C GLU A 80 4.98 9.07 18.48
N ILE A 81 3.85 9.21 19.17
CA ILE A 81 2.80 8.17 19.20
C ILE A 81 2.05 8.12 17.87
N GLY A 82 1.77 9.26 17.25
CA GLY A 82 1.16 9.29 15.91
C GLY A 82 2.03 8.61 14.86
N LEU A 83 3.35 8.82 14.90
CA LEU A 83 4.29 8.12 14.02
C LEU A 83 4.29 6.61 14.28
N LEU A 84 4.31 6.19 15.54
CA LEU A 84 4.28 4.77 15.91
C LEU A 84 3.02 4.08 15.38
N ILE A 85 1.85 4.71 15.53
CA ILE A 85 0.58 4.20 14.99
C ILE A 85 0.67 4.04 13.47
N ALA A 86 1.18 5.05 12.75
CA ALA A 86 1.33 5.00 11.29
C ALA A 86 2.19 3.82 10.83
N VAL A 87 3.35 3.65 11.46
CA VAL A 87 4.30 2.58 11.16
C VAL A 87 3.71 1.21 11.50
N ALA A 88 3.03 1.08 12.63
CA ALA A 88 2.39 -0.17 13.03
C ALA A 88 1.31 -0.61 12.03
N ILE A 89 0.46 0.31 11.56
CA ILE A 89 -0.57 0.02 10.56
C ILE A 89 0.07 -0.34 9.22
N SER A 90 1.08 0.41 8.78
CA SER A 90 1.80 0.11 7.53
C SER A 90 2.48 -1.26 7.58
N PHE A 91 3.10 -1.60 8.70
CA PHE A 91 3.71 -2.91 8.90
C PHE A 91 2.68 -4.05 8.91
N ALA A 92 1.55 -3.85 9.61
CA ALA A 92 0.44 -4.80 9.61
C ALA A 92 -0.13 -5.01 8.20
N LYS A 93 -0.25 -3.94 7.40
CA LYS A 93 -0.67 -4.03 5.99
C LYS A 93 0.30 -4.88 5.18
N ILE A 94 1.61 -4.65 5.30
CA ILE A 94 2.63 -5.43 4.57
C ILE A 94 2.51 -6.90 4.96
N LEU A 95 2.40 -7.20 6.26
CA LEU A 95 2.20 -8.57 6.74
C LEU A 95 0.94 -9.21 6.15
N LEU A 96 -0.19 -8.49 6.11
CA LEU A 96 -1.43 -8.99 5.51
C LEU A 96 -1.29 -9.23 4.00
N GLN A 97 -0.61 -8.35 3.27
CA GLN A 97 -0.40 -8.49 1.84
C GLN A 97 0.51 -9.67 1.51
N VAL A 98 1.57 -9.87 2.32
CA VAL A 98 2.41 -11.07 2.22
C VAL A 98 1.57 -12.29 2.55
N THR A 99 0.71 -12.24 3.59
CA THR A 99 -0.07 -13.41 4.04
C THR A 99 -1.16 -13.85 3.07
N ARG A 100 -1.75 -12.91 2.32
CA ARG A 100 -2.84 -13.17 1.36
C ARG A 100 -2.40 -12.87 -0.07
N PRO A 101 -1.61 -13.77 -0.68
CA PRO A 101 -1.24 -13.59 -2.07
C PRO A 101 -2.44 -13.75 -2.99
N ARG A 102 -2.41 -13.00 -4.10
CA ARG A 102 -3.42 -13.14 -5.15
C ARG A 102 -3.27 -14.52 -5.79
N THR A 103 -4.37 -15.26 -5.74
CA THR A 103 -4.54 -16.53 -6.43
C THR A 103 -5.57 -16.33 -7.52
N ALA A 104 -5.28 -16.81 -8.72
CA ALA A 104 -6.12 -16.66 -9.90
C ALA A 104 -6.45 -18.03 -10.47
N LEU A 105 -7.68 -18.23 -10.92
CA LEU A 105 -8.12 -19.45 -11.59
C LEU A 105 -8.13 -19.21 -13.10
N LEU A 106 -7.46 -20.09 -13.85
CA LEU A 106 -7.20 -19.88 -15.27
C LEU A 106 -8.17 -20.68 -16.12
N GLY A 107 -8.71 -20.02 -17.14
CA GLY A 107 -9.51 -20.62 -18.20
C GLY A 107 -8.79 -20.50 -19.54
N ASN A 108 -9.11 -21.40 -20.46
CA ASN A 108 -8.63 -21.34 -21.84
C ASN A 108 -9.47 -20.33 -22.63
N LEU A 109 -8.81 -19.44 -23.38
CA LEU A 109 -9.50 -18.53 -24.27
C LEU A 109 -9.81 -19.23 -25.62
N PRO A 110 -11.08 -19.31 -26.04
CA PRO A 110 -11.50 -20.12 -27.19
C PRO A 110 -10.77 -19.71 -28.47
N GLY A 111 -10.16 -20.67 -29.16
CA GLY A 111 -9.40 -20.44 -30.38
C GLY A 111 -7.92 -20.11 -30.18
N THR A 112 -7.41 -20.13 -28.94
CA THR A 112 -5.99 -19.90 -28.64
C THR A 112 -5.43 -20.91 -27.64
N THR A 113 -4.10 -21.05 -27.59
CA THR A 113 -3.38 -21.83 -26.57
C THR A 113 -3.10 -21.03 -25.28
N ILE A 114 -3.78 -19.89 -25.09
CA ILE A 114 -3.50 -18.95 -24.00
C ILE A 114 -4.49 -19.19 -22.85
N TYR A 115 -3.96 -19.30 -21.64
CA TYR A 115 -4.73 -19.39 -20.40
C TYR A 115 -4.73 -18.04 -19.68
N ARG A 116 -5.92 -17.54 -19.31
CA ARG A 116 -6.10 -16.26 -18.62
C ARG A 116 -7.07 -16.38 -17.46
N ASN A 117 -6.97 -15.44 -16.53
CA ASN A 117 -7.85 -15.40 -15.36
C ASN A 117 -9.31 -15.19 -15.78
N ILE A 118 -10.19 -16.10 -15.37
CA ILE A 118 -11.62 -16.09 -15.72
C ILE A 118 -12.34 -14.89 -15.10
N SER A 119 -11.86 -14.37 -13.96
CA SER A 119 -12.46 -13.17 -13.36
C SER A 119 -12.17 -11.89 -14.15
N GLN A 120 -11.09 -11.87 -14.95
CA GLN A 120 -10.71 -10.74 -15.78
C GLN A 120 -11.20 -10.88 -17.22
N TYR A 121 -11.31 -12.11 -17.73
CA TYR A 121 -11.75 -12.42 -19.09
C TYR A 121 -12.95 -13.38 -19.05
N PRO A 122 -14.19 -12.88 -19.16
CA PRO A 122 -15.40 -13.72 -19.12
C PRO A 122 -15.49 -14.73 -20.27
N GLU A 123 -14.77 -14.47 -21.37
CA GLU A 123 -14.70 -15.36 -22.53
C GLU A 123 -13.84 -16.61 -22.29
N ALA A 124 -13.04 -16.63 -21.23
CA ALA A 124 -12.20 -17.77 -20.88
C ALA A 124 -13.05 -18.92 -20.33
N LYS A 125 -13.02 -20.07 -21.02
CA LYS A 125 -13.77 -21.27 -20.62
C LYS A 125 -12.89 -22.22 -19.80
N LEU A 126 -13.48 -22.78 -18.76
CA LEU A 126 -12.87 -23.86 -17.99
C LEU A 126 -12.76 -25.11 -18.87
N THR A 127 -11.61 -25.77 -18.83
CA THR A 127 -11.42 -27.03 -19.54
C THR A 127 -11.96 -28.17 -18.68
N PRO A 128 -12.95 -28.96 -19.15
CA PRO A 128 -13.52 -30.05 -18.36
C PRO A 128 -12.44 -31.05 -17.90
N GLY A 129 -12.39 -31.34 -16.60
CA GLY A 129 -11.50 -32.34 -16.01
C GLY A 129 -10.10 -31.86 -15.61
N VAL A 130 -9.74 -30.60 -15.87
CA VAL A 130 -8.45 -29.99 -15.49
C VAL A 130 -8.67 -28.63 -14.83
N VAL A 131 -8.14 -28.45 -13.62
CA VAL A 131 -8.16 -27.17 -12.90
C VAL A 131 -6.75 -26.56 -12.95
N ILE A 132 -6.65 -25.34 -13.48
CA ILE A 132 -5.39 -24.60 -13.56
C ILE A 132 -5.47 -23.41 -12.61
N VAL A 133 -4.60 -23.37 -11.62
CA VAL A 133 -4.51 -22.29 -10.64
C VAL A 133 -3.16 -21.62 -10.77
N ARG A 134 -3.16 -20.29 -10.94
CA ARG A 134 -1.94 -19.50 -10.84
C ARG A 134 -1.84 -18.86 -9.47
N VAL A 135 -0.70 -19.06 -8.84
CA VAL A 135 -0.33 -18.37 -7.61
C VAL A 135 0.64 -17.26 -8.00
N ASP A 136 0.21 -16.01 -7.86
CA ASP A 136 1.01 -14.82 -8.24
C ASP A 136 2.07 -14.45 -7.17
N SER A 137 2.40 -15.36 -6.25
CA SER A 137 3.44 -15.13 -5.23
C SER A 137 4.22 -16.40 -4.91
N ALA A 138 5.42 -16.21 -4.36
CA ALA A 138 6.13 -17.26 -3.65
C ALA A 138 5.28 -17.81 -2.50
N ILE A 139 5.29 -19.13 -2.32
CA ILE A 139 4.59 -19.81 -1.24
C ILE A 139 5.52 -19.90 -0.03
N TYR A 140 5.21 -19.11 1.01
CA TYR A 140 5.86 -19.21 2.32
C TYR A 140 5.04 -20.06 3.29
N PHE A 141 5.64 -20.49 4.39
CA PHE A 141 4.95 -21.22 5.46
C PHE A 141 3.67 -20.51 5.91
N SER A 142 3.74 -19.19 6.12
CA SER A 142 2.59 -18.36 6.53
C SER A 142 1.42 -18.37 5.53
N ASN A 143 1.67 -18.57 4.23
CA ASN A 143 0.65 -18.48 3.18
C ASN A 143 0.15 -19.86 2.74
N SER A 144 0.93 -20.90 3.01
CA SER A 144 0.70 -22.25 2.53
C SER A 144 -0.69 -22.78 2.88
N ASN A 145 -1.15 -22.54 4.12
CA ASN A 145 -2.49 -22.91 4.57
C ASN A 145 -3.58 -22.15 3.80
N TYR A 146 -3.42 -20.84 3.62
CA TYR A 146 -4.38 -20.03 2.88
C TYR A 146 -4.52 -20.49 1.42
N VAL A 147 -3.38 -20.71 0.74
CA VAL A 147 -3.35 -21.18 -0.65
C VAL A 147 -3.95 -22.58 -0.75
N ARG A 148 -3.60 -23.49 0.15
CA ARG A 148 -4.15 -24.85 0.19
C ARG A 148 -5.67 -24.85 0.34
N GLU A 149 -6.22 -24.13 1.32
CA GLU A 149 -7.67 -24.04 1.50
C GLU A 149 -8.37 -23.39 0.31
N ARG A 150 -7.73 -22.41 -0.34
CA ARG A 150 -8.28 -21.75 -1.53
C ARG A 150 -8.36 -22.70 -2.71
N ILE A 151 -7.27 -23.43 -2.97
CA ILE A 151 -7.19 -24.45 -4.03
C ILE A 151 -8.20 -25.57 -3.78
N LEU A 152 -8.30 -26.06 -2.53
CA LEU A 152 -9.27 -27.10 -2.18
C LEU A 152 -10.71 -26.64 -2.41
N ARG A 153 -11.05 -25.40 -2.00
CA ARG A 153 -12.38 -24.83 -2.26
C ARG A 153 -12.72 -24.78 -3.75
N TRP A 154 -11.76 -24.38 -4.59
CA TRP A 154 -11.97 -24.38 -6.04
C TRP A 154 -12.09 -25.79 -6.63
N LEU A 155 -11.34 -26.75 -6.09
CA LEU A 155 -11.46 -28.15 -6.51
C LEU A 155 -12.85 -28.70 -6.20
N THR A 156 -13.38 -28.42 -5.01
CA THR A 156 -14.71 -28.87 -4.59
C THR A 156 -15.83 -28.24 -5.43
N ASP A 157 -15.77 -26.93 -5.66
CA ASP A 157 -16.77 -26.21 -6.47
C ASP A 157 -16.80 -26.72 -7.92
N GLU A 158 -15.63 -27.04 -8.48
CA GLU A 158 -15.53 -27.58 -9.84
C GLU A 158 -15.93 -29.08 -9.90
N GLU A 159 -15.65 -29.87 -8.86
CA GLU A 159 -16.16 -31.26 -8.75
C GLU A 159 -17.69 -31.30 -8.68
N ASP A 160 -18.30 -30.37 -7.96
CA ASP A 160 -19.76 -30.26 -7.86
C ASP A 160 -20.39 -29.82 -9.19
N ARG A 161 -19.74 -28.89 -9.91
CA ARG A 161 -20.12 -28.54 -11.30
C ARG A 161 -19.96 -29.72 -12.26
N ALA A 162 -18.86 -30.45 -12.17
CA ALA A 162 -18.61 -31.61 -13.03
C ALA A 162 -19.66 -32.71 -12.79
N LYS A 163 -20.04 -32.97 -11.52
CA LYS A 163 -21.14 -33.88 -11.18
C LYS A 163 -22.48 -33.41 -11.73
N ALA A 164 -22.79 -32.11 -11.63
CA ALA A 164 -24.03 -31.55 -12.15
C ALA A 164 -24.13 -31.63 -13.69
N LEU A 165 -22.99 -31.57 -14.39
CA LEU A 165 -22.88 -31.63 -15.85
C LEU A 165 -22.63 -33.04 -16.40
N GLY A 166 -22.53 -34.06 -15.54
CA GLY A 166 -22.22 -35.45 -15.95
C GLY A 166 -20.82 -35.64 -16.52
N LEU A 167 -19.89 -34.75 -16.21
CA LEU A 167 -18.51 -34.75 -16.70
C LEU A 167 -17.60 -35.66 -15.86
N PRO A 168 -16.49 -36.19 -16.42
CA PRO A 168 -15.57 -37.06 -15.71
C PRO A 168 -14.93 -36.37 -14.51
N LYS A 169 -14.55 -37.20 -13.50
CA LYS A 169 -13.84 -36.76 -12.30
C LYS A 169 -12.56 -36.00 -12.68
N ILE A 170 -12.29 -34.91 -11.96
CA ILE A 170 -11.10 -34.07 -12.19
C ILE A 170 -9.86 -34.94 -12.04
N SER A 171 -9.05 -35.04 -13.09
CA SER A 171 -7.93 -35.98 -13.16
C SER A 171 -6.58 -35.31 -12.96
N SER A 172 -6.49 -33.98 -13.07
CA SER A 172 -5.24 -33.24 -12.95
C SER A 172 -5.45 -31.81 -12.45
N LEU A 173 -4.66 -31.42 -11.44
CA LEU A 173 -4.55 -30.05 -10.92
C LEU A 173 -3.19 -29.50 -11.35
N ILE A 174 -3.18 -28.41 -12.12
CA ILE A 174 -1.95 -27.75 -12.56
C ILE A 174 -1.83 -26.45 -11.76
N VAL A 175 -0.78 -26.36 -10.92
CA VAL A 175 -0.46 -25.14 -10.18
C VAL A 175 0.67 -24.43 -10.91
N GLU A 176 0.34 -23.33 -11.58
CA GLU A 176 1.31 -22.45 -12.19
C GLU A 176 1.83 -21.46 -11.14
N MET A 177 3.12 -21.53 -10.83
CA MET A 177 3.76 -20.58 -9.92
C MET A 177 4.36 -19.46 -10.77
N SER A 178 3.93 -18.21 -10.54
CA SER A 178 4.63 -17.06 -11.12
C SER A 178 6.01 -16.98 -10.48
N ARG A 179 7.08 -16.95 -11.29
CA ARG A 179 8.46 -16.70 -10.82
C ARG A 179 8.60 -15.31 -10.22
#